data_AF-A0A8H6JGA1-F1
#
_entry.id   AF-A0A8H6JGA1-F1
#
_cell.length_a   1.000
_cell.length_b   1.000
_cell.length_c   1.000
_cell.angle_alpha   90.00
_cell.angle_beta   90.00
_cell.angle_gamma   90.00
#
_symmetry.space_group_name_H-M   'P 1'
#
loop_
_entity.id
_entity.type
_entity.pdbx_description
1 polymer ?
#
loop_
_entity_poly.entity_id
_entity_poly.type
_entity_poly.pdbx_seq_one_letter_code
_entity_poly.pdbx_strand_id
1 'polypeptide(L)'
;MADILGVIAAMIQLVEFGDKFATQLRRFSHFSSSRAQQVEQHAIQAQNFSISIGVARFSLMRHCEQYPQSPVLRFMSSRKVCNGLEENYEAVIDRLNDATNRMKKLMRTKLSPVLFFKWFYYKDLILLPFAEMESLKTCLLLLMSSAILESIIVERRELSADSHERIVKLDEKMSVNGYVTSSTGWKVPATAIVLDSMEDNVISMVEADRLGIIVEPQDDGDIVTLLFNDGSHTDSVGRARLIWSGGNETAGLASRNRVEVKCQVIKHCHPSLVFGTSFKDATLTWK
;
A
#
# COMPACT_ATOMS: atom_id res chain seq x y z
N MET A 1 -24.69 -5.89 -8.79
CA MET A 1 -24.52 -6.42 -7.41
C MET A 1 -24.73 -7.92 -7.35
N ALA A 2 -25.83 -8.48 -7.91
CA ALA A 2 -26.04 -9.93 -7.96
C ALA A 2 -24.85 -10.69 -8.59
N ASP A 3 -24.33 -10.22 -9.73
CA ASP A 3 -23.18 -10.85 -10.42
C ASP A 3 -21.90 -10.86 -9.56
N ILE A 4 -21.68 -9.82 -8.76
CA ILE A 4 -20.50 -9.70 -7.89
C ILE A 4 -20.63 -10.64 -6.69
N LEU A 5 -21.85 -10.79 -6.15
CA LEU A 5 -22.13 -11.78 -5.11
C LEU A 5 -21.94 -13.21 -5.62
N GLY A 6 -22.30 -13.48 -6.88
CA GLY A 6 -22.01 -14.77 -7.55
C GLY A 6 -20.52 -15.06 -7.60
N VAL A 7 -19.71 -14.08 -8.05
CA VAL A 7 -18.24 -14.18 -8.04
C VAL A 7 -17.70 -14.43 -6.64
N ILE A 8 -18.15 -13.68 -5.63
CA ILE A 8 -17.72 -13.88 -4.23
C ILE A 8 -18.07 -15.29 -3.75
N ALA A 9 -19.25 -15.81 -4.07
CA ALA A 9 -19.67 -17.17 -3.72
C ALA A 9 -18.79 -18.23 -4.41
N ALA A 10 -18.49 -18.07 -5.69
CA ALA A 10 -17.58 -18.96 -6.42
C ALA A 10 -16.16 -18.96 -5.83
N MET A 11 -15.67 -17.79 -5.41
CA MET A 11 -14.38 -17.67 -4.72
C MET A 11 -14.35 -18.43 -3.38
N ILE A 12 -15.45 -18.46 -2.63
CA ILE A 12 -15.55 -19.27 -1.39
C ILE A 12 -15.33 -20.74 -1.69
N GLN A 13 -16.02 -21.26 -2.71
CA GLN A 13 -15.90 -22.65 -3.10
C GLN A 13 -14.47 -22.98 -3.55
N LEU A 14 -13.84 -22.11 -4.34
CA LEU A 14 -12.46 -22.30 -4.79
C LEU A 14 -11.44 -22.37 -3.65
N VAL A 15 -11.60 -21.53 -2.63
CA VAL A 15 -10.74 -21.58 -1.44
C VAL A 15 -10.86 -22.97 -0.79
N GLU A 16 -12.09 -23.45 -0.59
CA GLU A 16 -12.37 -24.73 0.05
C GLU A 16 -11.86 -25.92 -0.79
N PHE A 17 -12.09 -25.92 -2.10
CA PHE A 17 -11.61 -26.98 -2.98
C PHE A 17 -10.09 -26.97 -3.14
N GLY A 18 -9.47 -25.79 -3.25
CA GLY A 18 -8.02 -25.65 -3.30
C GLY A 18 -7.34 -26.19 -2.05
N ASP A 19 -7.88 -25.89 -0.85
CA ASP A 19 -7.32 -26.37 0.42
C ASP A 19 -7.53 -27.88 0.61
N LYS A 20 -8.71 -28.40 0.24
CA LYS A 20 -8.96 -29.85 0.20
C LYS A 20 -7.98 -30.57 -0.72
N PHE A 21 -7.73 -30.02 -1.91
CA PHE A 21 -6.81 -30.59 -2.87
C PHE A 21 -5.36 -30.57 -2.36
N ALA A 22 -4.90 -29.43 -1.83
CA ALA A 22 -3.59 -29.29 -1.19
C ALA A 22 -3.39 -30.33 -0.07
N THR A 23 -4.41 -30.50 0.77
CA THR A 23 -4.39 -31.50 1.86
C THR A 23 -4.25 -32.94 1.32
N GLN A 24 -4.93 -33.29 0.23
CA GLN A 24 -4.77 -34.62 -0.36
C GLN A 24 -3.38 -34.81 -0.97
N LEU A 25 -2.81 -33.79 -1.61
CA LEU A 25 -1.44 -33.83 -2.13
C LEU A 25 -0.42 -34.03 -1.01
N ARG A 26 -0.54 -33.32 0.12
CA ARG A 26 0.32 -33.54 1.30
C ARG A 26 0.21 -34.95 1.86
N ARG A 27 -1.02 -35.46 1.99
CA ARG A 27 -1.20 -36.84 2.45
C ARG A 27 -0.51 -37.81 1.52
N PHE A 28 -0.66 -37.62 0.20
CA PHE A 28 0.00 -38.45 -0.80
C PHE A 28 1.54 -38.33 -0.74
N SER A 29 2.09 -37.13 -0.52
CA SER A 29 3.54 -36.89 -0.45
C SER A 29 4.18 -37.71 0.67
N HIS A 30 3.53 -37.79 1.84
CA HIS A 30 3.97 -38.60 2.97
C HIS A 30 4.00 -40.11 2.67
N PHE A 31 3.15 -40.61 1.76
CA PHE A 31 3.15 -42.02 1.36
C PHE A 31 4.15 -42.34 0.23
N SER A 32 4.61 -41.34 -0.54
CA SER A 32 5.48 -41.55 -1.71
C SER A 32 6.94 -41.21 -1.40
N SER A 33 7.74 -42.18 -0.96
CA SER A 33 9.13 -41.94 -0.50
C SER A 33 10.08 -41.32 -1.54
N SER A 34 9.93 -41.61 -2.84
CA SER A 34 10.88 -41.18 -3.88
C SER A 34 10.53 -39.86 -4.59
N ARG A 35 9.29 -39.38 -4.47
CA ARG A 35 8.81 -38.13 -5.11
C ARG A 35 8.04 -37.21 -4.17
N ALA A 36 8.11 -37.46 -2.86
CA ALA A 36 7.48 -36.65 -1.82
C ALA A 36 7.72 -35.15 -2.05
N GLN A 37 8.95 -34.76 -2.39
CA GLN A 37 9.31 -33.35 -2.58
C GLN A 37 8.55 -32.66 -3.72
N GLN A 38 8.39 -33.31 -4.88
CA GLN A 38 7.67 -32.71 -6.01
C GLN A 38 6.17 -32.61 -5.72
N VAL A 39 5.59 -33.66 -5.11
CA VAL A 39 4.17 -33.64 -4.71
C VAL A 39 3.94 -32.56 -3.65
N GLU A 40 4.85 -32.42 -2.69
CA GLU A 40 4.77 -31.40 -1.65
C GLU A 40 4.85 -29.98 -2.24
N GLN A 41 5.71 -29.75 -3.23
CA GLN A 41 5.75 -28.48 -3.96
C GLN A 41 4.40 -28.14 -4.61
N HIS A 42 3.76 -29.13 -5.25
CA HIS A 42 2.42 -28.93 -5.81
C HIS A 42 1.36 -28.71 -4.74
N ALA A 43 1.48 -29.36 -3.57
CA ALA A 43 0.59 -29.12 -2.44
C ALA A 43 0.71 -27.67 -1.93
N ILE A 44 1.94 -27.17 -1.81
CA ILE A 44 2.23 -25.78 -1.43
C ILE A 44 1.66 -24.81 -2.47
N GLN A 45 1.84 -25.07 -3.77
CA GLN A 45 1.26 -24.26 -4.84
C GLN A 45 -0.27 -24.19 -4.75
N ALA A 46 -0.93 -25.33 -4.53
CA ALA A 46 -2.38 -25.38 -4.36
C ALA A 46 -2.87 -24.61 -3.12
N GLN A 47 -2.11 -24.69 -2.02
CA GLN A 47 -2.42 -23.91 -0.83
C GLN A 47 -2.22 -22.40 -1.05
N ASN A 48 -1.12 -22.01 -1.69
CA ASN A 48 -0.85 -20.61 -2.02
C ASN A 48 -1.93 -20.01 -2.91
N PHE A 49 -2.43 -20.80 -3.88
CA PHE A 49 -3.60 -20.43 -4.66
C PHE A 49 -4.81 -20.18 -3.75
N SER A 50 -5.20 -21.15 -2.90
CA SER A 50 -6.35 -21.01 -1.99
C SER A 50 -6.24 -19.75 -1.11
N ILE A 51 -5.07 -19.49 -0.53
CA ILE A 51 -4.81 -18.27 0.26
C ILE A 51 -4.98 -17.02 -0.59
N SER A 52 -4.43 -16.99 -1.80
CA SER A 52 -4.53 -15.83 -2.71
C SER A 52 -5.98 -15.51 -3.07
N ILE A 53 -6.78 -16.54 -3.36
CA ILE A 53 -8.23 -16.38 -3.63
C ILE A 53 -8.96 -15.88 -2.38
N GLY A 54 -8.60 -16.39 -1.20
CA GLY A 54 -9.18 -15.94 0.07
C GLY A 54 -8.93 -14.45 0.36
N VAL A 55 -7.69 -13.99 0.13
CA VAL A 55 -7.32 -12.57 0.26
C VAL A 55 -8.07 -11.71 -0.75
N ALA A 56 -8.14 -12.15 -2.01
CA ALA A 56 -8.89 -11.44 -3.05
C ALA A 56 -10.38 -11.34 -2.70
N ARG A 57 -10.99 -12.41 -2.19
CA ARG A 57 -12.39 -12.42 -1.74
C ARG A 57 -12.62 -11.38 -0.66
N PHE A 58 -11.81 -11.41 0.41
CA PHE A 58 -11.97 -10.49 1.53
C PHE A 58 -11.85 -9.02 1.10
N SER A 59 -10.87 -8.75 0.25
CA SER A 59 -10.59 -7.40 -0.20
C SER A 59 -11.65 -6.88 -1.18
N LEU A 60 -12.16 -7.72 -2.08
CA LEU A 60 -13.27 -7.37 -2.98
C LEU A 60 -14.57 -7.15 -2.19
N MET A 61 -14.87 -8.00 -1.21
CA MET A 61 -16.04 -7.86 -0.35
C MET A 61 -16.00 -6.52 0.40
N ARG A 62 -14.86 -6.19 1.02
CA ARG A 62 -14.64 -4.90 1.67
C ARG A 62 -14.79 -3.72 0.70
N HIS A 63 -14.26 -3.83 -0.52
CA HIS A 63 -14.42 -2.79 -1.55
C HIS A 63 -15.88 -2.58 -1.93
N CYS A 64 -16.66 -3.65 -2.06
CA CYS A 64 -18.08 -3.58 -2.37
C CYS A 64 -18.90 -2.91 -1.26
N GLU A 65 -18.54 -3.16 0.00
CA GLU A 65 -19.16 -2.53 1.17
C GLU A 65 -18.82 -1.04 1.27
N GLN A 66 -17.56 -0.68 1.03
CA GLN A 66 -17.07 0.69 1.15
C GLN A 66 -17.47 1.59 -0.04
N TYR A 67 -17.47 1.04 -1.26
CA TYR A 67 -17.68 1.80 -2.49
C TYR A 67 -18.75 1.18 -3.39
N PRO A 68 -20.03 1.16 -2.98
CA PRO A 68 -21.10 0.50 -3.73
C PRO A 68 -21.36 1.10 -5.12
N GLN A 69 -20.94 2.34 -5.35
CA GLN A 69 -21.06 3.06 -6.63
C GLN A 69 -19.73 3.12 -7.41
N SER A 70 -18.76 2.27 -7.05
CA SER A 70 -17.46 2.18 -7.72
C SER A 70 -17.61 2.02 -9.25
N PRO A 71 -16.99 2.91 -10.05
CA PRO A 71 -16.79 2.71 -11.48
C PRO A 71 -16.22 1.34 -11.85
N VAL A 72 -15.30 0.77 -11.06
CA VAL A 72 -14.75 -0.57 -11.27
C VAL A 72 -15.83 -1.63 -11.11
N LEU A 73 -16.67 -1.58 -10.08
CA LEU A 73 -17.78 -2.53 -9.89
C LEU A 73 -18.81 -2.42 -11.03
N ARG A 74 -19.10 -1.19 -11.48
CA ARG A 74 -19.95 -0.95 -12.66
C ARG A 74 -19.31 -1.50 -13.94
N PHE A 75 -18.00 -1.34 -14.12
CA PHE A 75 -17.27 -1.91 -15.25
C PHE A 75 -17.33 -3.44 -15.23
N MET A 76 -17.09 -4.08 -14.07
CA MET A 76 -17.14 -5.53 -13.91
C MET A 76 -18.52 -6.11 -14.26
N SER A 77 -19.60 -5.47 -13.80
CA SER A 77 -20.97 -5.89 -14.12
C SER A 77 -21.33 -5.61 -15.59
N SER A 78 -21.01 -4.42 -16.12
CA SER A 78 -21.37 -4.05 -17.50
C SER A 78 -20.63 -4.83 -18.59
N ARG A 79 -19.37 -5.22 -18.34
CA ARG A 79 -18.56 -5.99 -19.29
C ARG A 79 -18.74 -7.51 -19.15
N LYS A 80 -19.66 -7.97 -18.30
CA LYS A 80 -19.86 -9.40 -18.00
C LYS A 80 -18.57 -10.11 -17.59
N VAL A 81 -17.64 -9.36 -16.98
CA VAL A 81 -16.36 -9.91 -16.51
C VAL A 81 -16.65 -10.97 -15.44
N CYS A 82 -17.68 -10.72 -14.61
CA CYS A 82 -18.19 -11.67 -13.63
C CYS A 82 -18.64 -13.00 -14.25
N ASN A 83 -19.37 -12.98 -15.35
CA ASN A 83 -19.86 -14.20 -16.00
C ASN A 83 -18.71 -15.04 -16.57
N GLY A 84 -17.76 -14.38 -17.25
CA GLY A 84 -16.57 -15.07 -17.75
C GLY A 84 -15.71 -15.63 -16.62
N LEU A 85 -15.67 -14.97 -15.47
CA LEU A 85 -15.01 -15.49 -14.27
C LEU A 85 -15.76 -16.66 -13.66
N GLU A 86 -17.10 -16.59 -13.58
CA GLU A 86 -17.96 -17.65 -13.05
C GLU A 86 -17.83 -18.95 -13.84
N GLU A 87 -17.88 -18.90 -15.17
CA GLU A 87 -17.65 -20.07 -16.04
C GLU A 87 -16.25 -20.66 -15.82
N ASN A 88 -15.22 -19.81 -15.69
CA ASN A 88 -13.86 -20.26 -15.40
C ASN A 88 -13.73 -20.84 -13.98
N TYR A 89 -14.45 -20.31 -13.00
CA TYR A 89 -14.45 -20.82 -11.63
C TYR A 89 -15.08 -22.20 -11.55
N GLU A 90 -16.24 -22.40 -12.17
CA GLU A 90 -16.91 -23.70 -12.20
C GLU A 90 -16.03 -24.76 -12.85
N ALA A 91 -15.41 -24.44 -13.99
CA ALA A 91 -14.48 -25.34 -14.66
C ALA A 91 -13.28 -25.73 -13.78
N VAL A 92 -12.70 -24.78 -13.04
CA VAL A 92 -11.60 -25.04 -12.11
C VAL A 92 -12.05 -25.87 -10.91
N ILE A 93 -13.23 -25.58 -10.36
CA ILE A 93 -13.83 -26.35 -9.25
C ILE A 93 -14.04 -27.80 -9.66
N ASP A 94 -14.65 -28.04 -10.82
CA ASP A 94 -14.91 -29.39 -11.32
C ASP A 94 -13.63 -30.19 -11.51
N ARG A 95 -12.59 -29.56 -12.08
CA ARG A 95 -11.28 -30.19 -12.29
C ARG A 95 -10.53 -30.44 -11.00
N LEU A 96 -10.57 -29.50 -10.04
CA LEU A 96 -10.00 -29.70 -8.71
C LEU A 96 -10.70 -30.84 -7.98
N ASN A 97 -12.02 -30.94 -8.09
CA ASN A 97 -12.81 -32.00 -7.49
C ASN A 97 -12.49 -33.35 -8.14
N ASP A 98 -12.40 -33.44 -9.46
CA ASP A 98 -12.00 -34.65 -10.17
C ASP A 98 -10.57 -35.08 -9.80
N ALA A 99 -9.61 -34.14 -9.80
CA ALA A 99 -8.23 -34.40 -9.37
C ALA A 99 -8.17 -34.89 -7.91
N THR A 100 -8.95 -34.28 -7.02
CA THR A 100 -9.07 -34.70 -5.61
C THR A 100 -9.65 -36.12 -5.50
N ASN A 101 -10.69 -36.44 -6.26
CA ASN A 101 -11.32 -37.76 -6.25
C ASN A 101 -10.38 -38.83 -6.82
N ARG A 102 -9.62 -38.51 -7.87
CA ARG A 102 -8.56 -39.38 -8.39
C ARG A 102 -7.48 -39.61 -7.35
N MET A 103 -7.02 -38.57 -6.66
CA MET A 103 -6.03 -38.71 -5.58
C MET A 103 -6.52 -39.62 -4.46
N LYS A 104 -7.79 -39.46 -4.03
CA LYS A 104 -8.41 -40.35 -3.02
C LYS A 104 -8.46 -41.80 -3.50
N LYS A 105 -8.79 -42.05 -4.78
CA LYS A 105 -8.77 -43.39 -5.38
C LYS A 105 -7.36 -43.98 -5.42
N LEU A 106 -6.34 -43.17 -5.71
CA LEU A 106 -4.93 -43.59 -5.68
C LEU A 106 -4.53 -44.07 -4.29
N MET A 107 -4.85 -43.29 -3.26
CA MET A 107 -4.50 -43.56 -1.86
C MET A 107 -5.21 -44.77 -1.25
N ARG A 108 -6.25 -45.34 -1.89
CA ARG A 108 -6.87 -46.60 -1.41
C ARG A 108 -5.95 -47.81 -1.57
N THR A 109 -5.02 -47.76 -2.52
CA THR A 109 -4.05 -48.84 -2.74
C THR A 109 -2.85 -48.66 -1.81
N LYS A 110 -2.56 -49.63 -0.93
CA LYS A 110 -1.42 -49.56 0.02
C LYS A 110 -0.07 -50.00 -0.55
N LEU A 111 -0.04 -50.54 -1.77
CA LEU A 111 1.19 -51.07 -2.39
C LEU A 111 1.99 -49.95 -3.07
N SER A 112 3.15 -49.63 -2.50
CA SER A 112 4.04 -48.54 -2.93
C SER A 112 4.45 -48.57 -4.42
N PRO A 113 4.81 -49.72 -5.03
CA PRO A 113 5.17 -49.76 -6.46
C PRO A 113 3.97 -49.46 -7.37
N VAL A 114 2.77 -49.91 -6.99
CA VAL A 114 1.54 -49.68 -7.76
C VAL A 114 1.12 -48.21 -7.68
N LEU A 115 1.31 -47.59 -6.51
CA LEU A 115 1.12 -46.15 -6.32
C LEU A 115 2.05 -45.34 -7.23
N PHE A 116 3.30 -45.77 -7.41
CA PHE A 116 4.26 -45.12 -8.30
C PHE A 116 3.79 -45.11 -9.76
N PHE A 117 3.45 -46.28 -10.32
CA PHE A 117 3.00 -46.36 -11.72
C PHE A 117 1.69 -45.62 -11.95
N LYS A 118 0.75 -45.71 -11.01
CA LYS A 118 -0.50 -44.96 -11.11
C LYS A 118 -0.26 -43.45 -11.03
N TRP A 119 0.60 -42.97 -10.11
CA TRP A 119 0.97 -41.56 -10.07
C TRP A 119 1.59 -41.11 -11.39
N PHE A 120 2.54 -41.87 -11.93
CA PHE A 120 3.17 -41.55 -13.21
C PHE A 120 2.15 -41.41 -14.34
N TYR A 121 1.17 -42.30 -14.40
CA TYR A 121 0.11 -42.27 -15.41
C TYR A 121 -0.90 -41.12 -15.23
N TYR A 122 -1.27 -40.82 -13.97
CA TYR A 122 -2.27 -39.80 -13.67
C TYR A 122 -1.68 -38.41 -13.41
N LYS A 123 -0.35 -38.26 -13.37
CA LYS A 123 0.34 -37.01 -13.00
C LYS A 123 -0.18 -35.84 -13.82
N ASP A 124 -0.17 -35.96 -15.15
CA ASP A 124 -0.51 -34.84 -16.02
C ASP A 124 -1.99 -34.43 -15.87
N LEU A 125 -2.86 -35.40 -15.59
CA LEU A 125 -4.29 -35.16 -15.33
C LEU A 125 -4.52 -34.49 -13.98
N ILE A 126 -3.70 -34.82 -12.97
CA ILE A 126 -3.76 -34.20 -11.63
C ILE A 126 -3.14 -32.80 -11.65
N LEU A 127 -2.16 -32.55 -12.53
CA LEU A 127 -1.47 -31.28 -12.65
C LEU A 127 -2.13 -30.29 -13.62
N LEU A 128 -3.01 -30.76 -14.50
CA LEU A 128 -3.79 -29.92 -15.42
C LEU A 128 -4.47 -28.71 -14.74
N PRO A 129 -5.08 -28.83 -13.54
CA PRO A 129 -5.73 -27.69 -12.88
C PRO A 129 -4.78 -26.54 -12.54
N PHE A 130 -3.47 -26.77 -12.39
CA PHE A 130 -2.54 -25.74 -11.93
C PHE A 130 -2.38 -24.58 -12.93
N ALA A 131 -2.39 -24.87 -14.24
CA ALA A 131 -2.30 -23.82 -15.25
C ALA A 131 -3.53 -22.88 -15.18
N GLU A 132 -4.71 -23.46 -14.95
CA GLU A 132 -5.96 -22.70 -14.85
C GLU A 132 -6.06 -21.95 -13.53
N MET A 133 -5.61 -22.56 -12.43
CA MET A 133 -5.47 -21.88 -11.14
C MET A 133 -4.58 -20.64 -11.25
N GLU A 134 -3.44 -20.71 -11.93
CA GLU A 134 -2.55 -19.55 -12.10
C GLU A 134 -3.15 -18.47 -13.00
N SER A 135 -3.83 -18.85 -14.09
CA SER A 135 -4.56 -17.90 -14.93
C SER A 135 -5.64 -17.16 -14.14
N LEU A 136 -6.46 -17.91 -13.40
CA LEU A 136 -7.53 -17.37 -12.57
C LEU A 136 -7.01 -16.45 -11.46
N LYS A 137 -5.92 -16.86 -10.80
CA LYS A 137 -5.24 -16.06 -9.79
C LYS A 137 -4.74 -14.75 -10.38
N THR A 138 -4.18 -14.76 -11.59
CA THR A 138 -3.69 -13.55 -12.24
C THR A 138 -4.85 -12.61 -12.61
N CYS A 139 -5.95 -13.13 -13.14
CA CYS A 139 -7.16 -12.35 -13.40
C CYS A 139 -7.70 -11.68 -12.13
N LEU A 140 -7.77 -12.43 -11.03
CA LEU A 140 -8.22 -11.92 -9.74
C LEU A 140 -7.28 -10.87 -9.15
N LEU A 141 -5.97 -11.07 -9.25
CA LEU A 141 -4.98 -10.10 -8.80
C LEU A 141 -5.08 -8.79 -9.59
N LEU A 142 -5.37 -8.86 -10.89
CA LEU A 142 -5.57 -7.67 -11.73
C LEU A 142 -6.84 -6.92 -11.35
N LEU A 143 -7.94 -7.62 -11.08
CA LEU A 143 -9.17 -7.01 -10.57
C LEU A 143 -8.94 -6.36 -9.21
N MET A 144 -8.25 -7.06 -8.31
CA MET A 144 -7.90 -6.55 -7.00
C MET A 144 -7.04 -5.29 -7.08
N SER A 145 -6.03 -5.29 -7.95
CA SER A 145 -5.17 -4.13 -8.16
C SER A 145 -5.96 -2.94 -8.71
N SER A 146 -6.93 -3.20 -9.57
CA SER A 146 -7.81 -2.17 -10.13
C SER A 146 -8.74 -1.57 -9.06
N ALA A 147 -9.30 -2.41 -8.18
CA ALA A 147 -10.12 -1.96 -7.05
C ALA A 147 -9.30 -1.15 -6.04
N ILE A 148 -8.10 -1.60 -5.67
CA ILE A 148 -7.19 -0.87 -4.77
C ILE A 148 -6.80 0.48 -5.37
N LEU A 149 -6.45 0.51 -6.66
CA LEU A 149 -6.10 1.76 -7.35
C LEU A 149 -7.26 2.74 -7.34
N GLU A 150 -8.48 2.25 -7.56
CA GLU A 150 -9.68 3.07 -7.48
C GLU A 150 -9.89 3.63 -6.06
N SER A 151 -9.75 2.81 -5.01
CA SER A 151 -9.85 3.27 -3.63
C SER A 151 -8.87 4.40 -3.33
N ILE A 152 -7.62 4.27 -3.77
CA ILE A 152 -6.59 5.32 -3.62
C ILE A 152 -6.99 6.60 -4.36
N ILE A 153 -7.54 6.47 -5.58
CA ILE A 153 -7.99 7.62 -6.37
C ILE A 153 -9.19 8.31 -5.71
N VAL A 154 -10.14 7.54 -5.17
CA VAL A 154 -11.32 8.07 -4.48
C VAL A 154 -10.89 8.77 -3.19
N GLU A 155 -10.08 8.13 -2.35
CA GLU A 155 -9.54 8.72 -1.13
C GLU A 155 -8.75 10.00 -1.42
N ARG A 156 -7.93 10.00 -2.48
CA ARG A 156 -7.22 11.21 -2.91
C ARG A 156 -8.17 12.31 -3.39
N ARG A 157 -9.28 11.98 -4.04
CA ARG A 157 -10.29 12.97 -4.47
C ARG A 157 -11.07 13.51 -3.28
N GLU A 158 -11.42 12.68 -2.31
CA GLU A 158 -12.11 13.11 -1.09
C GLU A 158 -11.21 13.99 -0.23
N LEU A 159 -9.94 13.59 -0.06
CA LEU A 159 -8.92 14.44 0.55
C LEU A 159 -8.74 15.73 -0.23
N SER A 160 -8.75 15.69 -1.57
CA SER A 160 -8.65 16.88 -2.42
C SER A 160 -9.92 17.73 -2.38
N ALA A 161 -11.11 17.17 -2.14
CA ALA A 161 -12.38 17.87 -2.11
C ALA A 161 -12.63 18.52 -0.76
N ASP A 162 -12.34 17.83 0.35
CA ASP A 162 -12.26 18.44 1.69
C ASP A 162 -11.11 19.46 1.74
N SER A 163 -10.00 19.18 1.04
CA SER A 163 -8.99 20.21 0.80
C SER A 163 -9.51 21.32 -0.09
N HIS A 164 -10.31 21.12 -1.13
CA HIS A 164 -10.78 22.22 -2.00
C HIS A 164 -11.82 23.11 -1.30
N GLU A 165 -12.70 22.53 -0.48
CA GLU A 165 -13.64 23.29 0.35
C GLU A 165 -12.91 24.01 1.50
N ARG A 166 -11.81 23.45 2.02
CA ARG A 166 -10.88 24.15 2.92
C ARG A 166 -9.92 25.11 2.20
N ILE A 167 -9.58 24.91 0.92
CA ILE A 167 -8.65 25.73 0.11
C ILE A 167 -9.32 27.01 -0.37
N VAL A 168 -10.64 27.04 -0.52
CA VAL A 168 -11.36 28.33 -0.67
C VAL A 168 -11.28 29.18 0.61
N LYS A 169 -10.78 28.62 1.72
CA LYS A 169 -10.45 29.35 2.97
C LYS A 169 -8.98 29.25 3.43
N LEU A 170 -8.09 28.55 2.72
CA LEU A 170 -6.67 28.47 3.10
C LEU A 170 -5.85 29.40 2.22
N ASP A 171 -5.26 30.39 2.90
CA ASP A 171 -4.30 31.36 2.40
C ASP A 171 -3.39 30.84 1.29
N GLU A 172 -3.14 31.74 0.35
CA GLU A 172 -2.13 31.70 -0.70
C GLU A 172 -0.83 31.02 -0.22
N LYS A 173 -0.68 29.71 -0.47
CA LYS A 173 0.53 28.95 -0.12
C LYS A 173 1.70 29.45 -0.94
N MET A 174 2.55 30.28 -0.36
CA MET A 174 3.74 30.80 -1.01
C MET A 174 4.93 29.87 -0.73
N SER A 175 5.46 29.22 -1.77
CA SER A 175 6.71 28.44 -1.66
C SER A 175 7.91 29.36 -1.79
N VAL A 176 8.88 29.26 -0.87
CA VAL A 176 10.11 30.03 -0.90
C VAL A 176 11.30 29.10 -1.07
N ASN A 177 12.10 29.35 -2.10
CA ASN A 177 13.35 28.64 -2.34
C ASN A 177 14.52 29.42 -1.73
N GLY A 178 15.48 28.69 -1.20
CA GLY A 178 16.67 29.30 -0.61
C GLY A 178 17.74 28.28 -0.25
N TYR A 179 18.69 28.75 0.54
CA TYR A 179 19.78 27.93 1.04
C TYR A 179 19.83 27.98 2.55
N VAL A 180 20.00 26.82 3.17
CA VAL A 180 20.27 26.67 4.60
C VAL A 180 21.77 26.50 4.80
N THR A 181 22.33 27.26 5.73
CA THR A 181 23.74 27.06 6.14
C THR A 181 23.79 25.94 7.17
N SER A 182 24.43 24.83 6.81
CA SER A 182 24.69 23.69 7.68
C SER A 182 25.64 24.07 8.83
N SER A 183 25.68 23.25 9.88
CA SER A 183 26.65 23.33 10.98
C SER A 183 28.11 23.36 10.49
N THR A 184 28.37 22.74 9.34
CA THR A 184 29.67 22.68 8.67
C THR A 184 30.01 23.93 7.84
N GLY A 185 29.09 24.90 7.76
CA GLY A 185 29.23 26.13 6.96
C GLY A 185 28.83 25.99 5.49
N TRP A 186 28.52 24.78 5.01
CA TRP A 186 28.05 24.53 3.65
C TRP A 186 26.61 25.05 3.45
N LYS A 187 26.34 25.60 2.27
CA LYS A 187 24.99 26.00 1.87
C LYS A 187 24.29 24.85 1.16
N VAL A 188 23.19 24.38 1.72
CA VAL A 188 22.36 23.30 1.17
C VAL A 188 21.08 23.89 0.62
N PRO A 189 20.68 23.61 -0.64
CA PRO A 189 19.42 24.10 -1.18
C PRO A 189 18.23 23.47 -0.44
N ALA A 190 17.22 24.29 -0.18
CA ALA A 190 16.00 23.90 0.50
C ALA A 190 14.80 24.70 -0.04
N THR A 191 13.63 24.08 0.02
CA THR A 191 12.35 24.70 -0.29
C THR A 191 11.48 24.65 0.95
N ALA A 192 10.98 25.82 1.36
CA ALA A 192 10.06 25.94 2.49
C ALA A 192 8.68 26.35 1.99
N ILE A 193 7.63 25.89 2.67
CA ILE A 193 6.27 26.39 2.47
C ILE A 193 5.97 27.42 3.55
N VAL A 194 5.55 28.63 3.15
CA VAL A 194 5.11 29.66 4.10
C VAL A 194 3.60 29.51 4.32
N LEU A 195 3.19 29.42 5.59
CA LEU A 195 1.79 29.30 6.00
C LEU A 195 1.45 30.39 7.02
N ASP A 196 0.46 31.22 6.69
CA ASP A 196 0.04 32.36 7.54
C ASP A 196 -0.81 31.93 8.72
N SER A 197 -1.41 30.75 8.60
CA SER A 197 -2.20 30.14 9.66
C SER A 197 -1.36 29.52 10.78
N MET A 198 -0.02 29.50 10.66
CA MET A 198 0.87 28.83 11.60
C MET A 198 1.78 29.84 12.28
N GLU A 199 1.85 29.83 13.61
CA GLU A 199 2.69 30.78 14.36
C GLU A 199 4.17 30.35 14.33
N ASP A 200 4.39 29.06 14.61
CA ASP A 200 5.72 28.45 14.69
C ASP A 200 6.24 27.95 13.34
N ASN A 201 7.56 27.99 13.18
CA ASN A 201 8.23 27.29 12.08
C ASN A 201 8.45 25.83 12.45
N VAL A 202 8.32 24.93 11.49
CA VAL A 202 8.40 23.48 11.71
C VAL A 202 9.33 22.85 10.68
N ILE A 203 10.16 21.92 11.15
CA ILE A 203 11.02 21.10 10.30
C ILE A 203 10.86 19.63 10.68
N SER A 204 10.85 18.74 9.69
CA SER A 204 10.87 17.31 9.97
C SER A 204 12.27 16.88 10.43
N MET A 205 12.34 15.89 11.31
CA MET A 205 13.61 15.35 11.80
C MET A 205 14.49 14.83 10.66
N VAL A 206 13.89 14.23 9.63
CA VAL A 206 14.59 13.75 8.43
C VAL A 206 15.20 14.91 7.64
N GLU A 207 14.48 16.03 7.53
CA GLU A 207 14.97 17.20 6.80
C GLU A 207 16.05 17.95 7.59
N ALA A 208 15.92 18.02 8.92
CA ALA A 208 16.97 18.58 9.77
C ALA A 208 18.30 17.82 9.62
N ASP A 209 18.25 16.49 9.60
CA ASP A 209 19.41 15.63 9.39
C ASP A 209 19.99 15.82 7.97
N ARG A 210 19.13 15.85 6.94
CA ARG A 210 19.52 16.12 5.54
C ARG A 210 20.25 17.45 5.38
N LEU A 211 19.81 18.48 6.11
CA LEU A 211 20.41 19.82 6.08
C LEU A 211 21.64 19.95 7.00
N GLY A 212 21.97 18.90 7.77
CA GLY A 212 23.04 18.90 8.76
C GLY A 212 22.83 19.94 9.86
N ILE A 213 21.57 20.14 10.26
CA ILE A 213 21.17 21.02 11.36
C ILE A 213 21.20 20.21 12.66
N ILE A 214 21.79 20.80 13.71
CA ILE A 214 21.83 20.19 15.03
C ILE A 214 20.46 20.41 15.70
N VAL A 215 19.84 19.32 16.13
CA VAL A 215 18.58 19.33 16.88
C VAL A 215 18.89 19.29 18.37
N GLU A 216 18.48 20.32 19.09
CA GLU A 216 18.54 20.38 20.55
C GLU A 216 17.32 19.63 21.12
N PRO A 217 17.50 18.58 21.95
CA PRO A 217 16.39 17.90 22.59
C PRO A 217 15.64 18.86 23.51
N GLN A 218 14.33 18.66 23.63
CA GLN A 218 13.48 19.45 24.51
C GLN A 218 13.54 18.88 25.93
N ASP A 219 13.68 19.73 26.95
CA ASP A 219 13.66 19.29 28.35
C ASP A 219 12.29 18.68 28.70
N ASP A 220 12.28 17.60 29.47
CA ASP A 220 11.11 16.74 29.75
C ASP A 220 9.88 17.47 30.33
N GLY A 221 10.02 18.71 30.79
CA GLY A 221 8.94 19.54 31.34
C GLY A 221 8.23 20.46 30.36
N ASP A 222 8.79 20.69 29.17
CA ASP A 222 8.35 21.74 28.24
C ASP A 222 7.89 21.16 26.89
N ILE A 223 7.08 20.10 26.87
CA ILE A 223 6.59 19.54 25.59
C ILE A 223 5.72 20.58 24.88
N VAL A 224 6.17 21.02 23.70
CA VAL A 224 5.38 21.93 22.84
C VAL A 224 4.55 21.06 21.90
N THR A 225 3.24 21.06 22.13
CA THR A 225 2.29 20.40 21.23
C THR A 225 1.86 21.38 20.13
N LEU A 226 2.17 21.03 18.89
CA LEU A 226 1.78 21.81 17.71
C LEU A 226 0.37 21.39 17.30
N LEU A 227 -0.53 22.36 17.20
CA LEU A 227 -1.88 22.18 16.68
C LEU A 227 -1.90 22.56 15.20
N PHE A 228 -2.32 21.64 14.35
CA PHE A 228 -2.52 21.89 12.93
C PHE A 228 -3.98 22.24 12.64
N ASN A 229 -4.21 22.95 11.53
CA ASN A 229 -5.56 23.40 11.14
C ASN A 229 -6.55 22.26 10.88
N ASP A 230 -6.07 21.03 10.67
CA ASP A 230 -6.91 19.84 10.51
C ASP A 230 -7.37 19.23 11.85
N GLY A 231 -6.98 19.83 12.98
CA GLY A 231 -7.26 19.34 14.32
C GLY A 231 -6.30 18.24 14.77
N SER A 232 -5.36 17.84 13.92
CA SER A 232 -4.26 16.96 14.34
C SER A 232 -3.31 17.73 15.24
N HIS A 233 -2.68 16.99 16.15
CA HIS A 233 -1.64 17.53 17.02
C HIS A 233 -0.41 16.63 16.93
N THR A 234 0.76 17.23 17.06
CA THR A 234 2.02 16.47 17.12
C THR A 234 2.94 17.13 18.14
N ASP A 235 3.55 16.30 18.96
CA ASP A 235 4.51 16.76 19.95
C ASP A 235 5.85 17.04 19.27
N SER A 236 6.42 18.19 19.61
CA SER A 236 7.79 18.53 19.25
C SER A 236 8.78 17.59 19.93
N VAL A 237 9.76 17.13 19.17
CA VAL A 237 10.86 16.26 19.60
C VAL A 237 12.05 17.10 20.07
N GLY A 238 12.11 18.37 19.65
CA GLY A 238 13.25 19.23 19.90
C GLY A 238 13.14 20.55 19.16
N ARG A 239 14.18 21.37 19.29
CA ARG A 239 14.29 22.66 18.61
C ARG A 239 15.51 22.67 17.70
N ALA A 240 15.36 23.29 16.55
CA ALA A 240 16.43 23.47 15.58
C ALA A 240 16.58 24.95 15.26
N ARG A 241 17.83 25.40 15.09
CA ARG A 241 18.13 26.74 14.59
C ARG A 241 18.73 26.60 13.21
N LEU A 242 18.11 27.23 12.23
CA LEU A 242 18.60 27.23 10.85
C LEU A 242 18.90 28.65 10.40
N ILE A 243 19.94 28.80 9.59
CA ILE A 243 20.30 30.08 8.98
C ILE A 243 19.85 30.03 7.53
N TRP A 244 18.74 30.70 7.24
CA TRP A 244 18.14 30.80 5.92
C TRP A 244 18.75 31.96 5.13
N SER A 245 19.07 31.72 3.86
CA SER A 245 19.42 32.77 2.90
C SER A 245 18.52 32.64 1.67
N GLY A 246 17.72 33.66 1.41
CA GLY A 246 16.73 33.65 0.32
C GLY A 246 17.37 33.65 -1.06
N GLY A 247 16.83 32.83 -1.97
CA GLY A 247 17.22 32.80 -3.37
C GLY A 247 16.15 33.44 -4.25
N ASN A 248 16.10 34.77 -4.31
CA ASN A 248 15.41 35.45 -5.42
C ASN A 248 16.42 35.68 -6.54
N GLU A 249 16.35 34.82 -7.56
CA GLU A 249 17.22 34.79 -8.76
C GLU A 249 17.00 35.96 -9.75
N THR A 250 16.65 37.18 -9.29
CA THR A 250 16.50 38.33 -10.20
C THR A 250 17.45 39.50 -9.94
N ALA A 251 18.50 39.33 -9.13
CA ALA A 251 19.59 40.29 -9.12
C ALA A 251 20.93 39.60 -8.83
N GLY A 252 21.92 39.83 -9.69
CA GLY A 252 23.30 39.32 -9.61
C GLY A 252 24.13 39.83 -8.42
N LEU A 253 23.51 40.00 -7.25
CA LEU A 253 24.19 40.07 -5.97
C LEU A 253 23.46 39.13 -5.03
N ALA A 254 24.13 38.03 -4.65
CA ALA A 254 23.73 37.18 -3.55
C ALA A 254 23.31 38.08 -2.37
N SER A 255 22.02 38.11 -2.06
CA SER A 255 21.52 38.87 -0.92
C SER A 255 22.27 38.39 0.32
N ARG A 256 23.04 39.29 0.93
CA ARG A 256 23.84 39.07 2.16
C ARG A 256 22.99 38.77 3.39
N ASN A 257 21.68 38.62 3.23
CA ASN A 257 20.74 38.60 4.33
C ASN A 257 20.53 37.15 4.77
N ARG A 258 21.17 36.84 5.89
CA ARG A 258 21.01 35.57 6.62
C ARG A 258 20.00 35.81 7.72
N VAL A 259 18.90 35.07 7.68
CA VAL A 259 17.85 35.11 8.71
C VAL A 259 18.01 33.85 9.55
N GLU A 260 18.18 34.04 10.86
CA GLU A 260 18.12 32.92 11.79
C GLU A 260 16.65 32.58 12.05
N VAL A 261 16.27 31.34 11.74
CA VAL A 261 14.91 30.83 11.89
C VAL A 261 14.93 29.74 12.95
N LYS A 262 14.15 29.94 14.01
CA LYS A 262 13.95 28.92 15.05
C LYS A 262 12.78 28.04 14.64
N CYS A 263 13.02 26.73 14.61
CA CYS A 263 12.04 25.74 14.20
C CYS A 263 11.80 24.72 15.31
N GLN A 264 10.56 24.28 15.45
CA GLN A 264 10.21 23.07 16.18
C GLN A 264 10.49 21.85 15.30
N VAL A 265 11.03 20.79 15.88
CA VAL A 265 11.38 19.56 15.16
C VAL A 265 10.35 18.49 15.46
N ILE A 266 9.74 17.93 14.43
CA ILE A 266 8.78 16.82 14.58
C ILE A 266 9.26 15.57 13.85
N LYS A 267 8.87 14.38 14.34
CA LYS A 267 9.33 13.09 13.78
C LYS A 267 9.04 12.98 12.28
N HIS A 268 7.81 13.33 11.89
CA HIS A 268 7.34 13.22 10.52
C HIS A 268 6.47 14.44 10.18
N CYS A 269 6.87 15.22 9.18
CA CYS A 269 6.07 16.32 8.62
C CYS A 269 6.07 16.22 7.11
N HIS A 270 4.93 16.48 6.48
CA HIS A 270 4.84 16.77 5.07
C HIS A 270 3.97 18.03 4.90
N PRO A 271 4.50 19.17 4.44
CA PRO A 271 5.84 19.39 3.87
C PRO A 271 6.98 19.27 4.89
N SER A 272 8.19 18.94 4.43
CA SER A 272 9.35 18.71 5.30
C SER A 272 9.90 19.95 6.02
N LEU A 273 9.61 21.15 5.50
CA LEU A 273 9.99 22.45 6.08
C LEU A 273 8.85 23.46 5.86
N VAL A 274 8.37 24.03 6.95
CA VAL A 274 7.24 24.96 6.99
C VAL A 274 7.64 26.20 7.79
N PHE A 275 7.37 27.38 7.23
CA PHE A 275 7.58 28.66 7.87
C PHE A 275 6.25 29.30 8.25
N GLY A 276 6.13 29.67 9.52
CA GLY A 276 4.97 30.36 10.07
C GLY A 276 5.09 31.88 10.00
N THR A 277 4.20 32.58 10.69
CA THR A 277 4.22 34.03 10.83
C THR A 277 5.49 34.54 11.49
N SER A 278 6.11 33.76 12.39
CA SER A 278 7.39 34.10 13.02
C SER A 278 8.54 34.31 12.01
N PHE A 279 8.53 33.60 10.87
CA PHE A 279 9.46 33.86 9.77
C PHE A 279 9.12 35.13 8.99
N LYS A 280 7.83 35.43 8.79
CA LYS A 280 7.38 36.67 8.16
C LYS A 280 7.76 37.89 9.01
N ASP A 281 7.57 37.83 10.31
CA ASP A 281 7.94 38.94 11.21
C ASP A 281 9.46 39.14 11.24
N ALA A 282 10.22 38.04 11.26
CA ALA A 282 11.68 38.06 11.16
C ALA A 282 12.19 38.54 9.79
N THR A 283 11.35 38.61 8.75
CA THR A 283 11.70 39.16 7.43
C THR A 283 11.06 40.53 7.15
N LEU A 284 10.02 40.92 7.89
CA LEU A 284 9.33 42.22 7.80
C LEU A 284 10.01 43.29 8.65
N THR A 285 10.60 42.93 9.79
CA THR A 285 11.50 43.81 10.57
C THR A 285 12.78 44.23 9.82
N TRP A 286 12.96 43.72 8.60
CA TRP A 286 14.12 43.95 7.74
C TRP A 286 13.85 44.90 6.56
N LYS A 287 12.59 45.32 6.33
CA LYS A 287 12.26 46.35 5.32
C LYS A 287 12.31 47.74 5.94
#